data_AF-A0A0S9QIG9-F1
#
_entry.id   AF-A0A0S9QIG9-F1
#
_cell.length_a   1.000
_cell.length_b   1.000
_cell.length_c   1.000
_cell.angle_alpha   90.00
_cell.angle_beta   90.00
_cell.angle_gamma   90.00
#
_symmetry.space_group_name_H-M   'P 1'
#
loop_
_entity.id
_entity.type
_entity.pdbx_description
1 polymer ?
#
loop_
_entity_poly.entity_id
_entity_poly.type
_entity_poly.pdbx_seq_one_letter_code
_entity_poly.pdbx_strand_id
1 'polypeptide(L)'
;MRPLAVPTPRPRGEWDAWGSEPARLPTAAKAIVATLLPGKAHPVARRTAPVLTPSLLPDGDLAALAGVVGADAATRDDAVRMMHLGGKSTPDLLRRRLDDLQAAPDAVVSPADHSEVAAVLRVCGERGIAVVPFGGGTSVVGGVDPVRGAQRAVIALDLSRTAALLALDEVALLATFGAGTTGPQAEELLGTRGYTLGHFPQSFLYASLGGYAATRSSGQASRGYGRFDDLVHALRVATPAGDLDLGRSPASAAGPDLRELFLGSEGAFGVLTEVTVRIRPVPAATAYRAWSFPDFAAGASAFREATQRGIRPTVLRLSDETETRVNAAMGGHLTRMRGCLAVATFEGATSAEAEATRDALDAVFRAHGATSRGEDPARSWERGRFASPALRDTLMDIGVLAETLETATTWANLPALKAAVTAALTASLAAAGTKPLVLCHISHVYPAGASLYFTVVAALTDDPETQWMRAKDAASRAIGDAHGTITHHHAVGRDHRPYLEAEIGPLGVQVLRAVKNVLDPRGIMNPGALVEPAASATERP
;
A
#
# COMPACT_ATOMS: atom_id res chain seq x y z
N MET A 1 9.55 -22.82 -15.39
CA MET A 1 10.10 -23.72 -14.35
C MET A 1 8.92 -24.37 -13.64
N ARG A 2 8.96 -25.66 -13.28
CA ARG A 2 7.85 -26.28 -12.53
C ARG A 2 7.88 -25.72 -11.09
N PRO A 3 6.76 -25.24 -10.54
CA PRO A 3 6.73 -24.70 -9.18
C PRO A 3 7.02 -25.79 -8.15
N LEU A 4 7.69 -25.43 -7.04
CA LEU A 4 7.88 -26.30 -5.89
C LEU A 4 6.56 -26.55 -5.15
N ALA A 5 5.72 -25.50 -5.06
CA ALA A 5 4.40 -25.57 -4.47
C ALA A 5 3.49 -24.49 -5.07
N VAL A 6 2.21 -24.83 -5.26
CA VAL A 6 1.15 -23.91 -5.67
C VAL A 6 0.19 -23.79 -4.50
N PRO A 7 -0.04 -22.59 -3.95
CA PRO A 7 -0.96 -22.41 -2.84
C PRO A 7 -2.41 -22.54 -3.30
N THR A 8 -3.31 -22.83 -2.37
CA THR A 8 -4.76 -22.74 -2.63
C THR A 8 -5.12 -21.32 -3.06
N PRO A 9 -5.94 -21.13 -4.11
CA PRO A 9 -6.47 -19.82 -4.46
C PRO A 9 -7.19 -19.17 -3.28
N ARG A 10 -6.94 -17.87 -3.05
CA ARG A 10 -7.62 -17.10 -2.01
C ARG A 10 -8.64 -16.14 -2.64
N PRO A 11 -9.80 -15.93 -1.99
CA PRO A 11 -10.78 -14.98 -2.49
C PRO A 11 -10.25 -13.56 -2.44
N ARG A 12 -10.70 -12.73 -3.39
CA ARG A 12 -10.49 -11.28 -3.38
C ARG A 12 -11.44 -10.63 -2.35
N GLY A 13 -11.11 -9.42 -1.90
CA GLY A 13 -12.11 -8.55 -1.26
C GLY A 13 -13.26 -8.24 -2.21
N GLU A 14 -14.42 -7.83 -1.68
CA GLU A 14 -15.60 -7.50 -2.50
C GLU A 14 -15.34 -6.33 -3.44
N TRP A 15 -16.13 -6.17 -4.51
CA TRP A 15 -15.90 -5.09 -5.49
C TRP A 15 -15.97 -3.68 -4.85
N ASP A 16 -16.89 -3.45 -3.92
CA ASP A 16 -17.17 -2.17 -3.24
C ASP A 16 -16.66 -2.07 -1.79
N ALA A 17 -15.87 -3.05 -1.32
CA ALA A 17 -15.29 -3.05 0.03
C ALA A 17 -13.84 -3.57 0.03
N TRP A 18 -13.13 -3.36 1.13
CA TRP A 18 -11.78 -3.87 1.34
C TRP A 18 -11.76 -5.38 1.62
N GLY A 19 -12.79 -5.88 2.31
CA GLY A 19 -12.95 -7.30 2.67
C GLY A 19 -14.34 -7.84 2.34
N SER A 20 -14.60 -9.07 2.77
CA SER A 20 -15.88 -9.78 2.54
C SER A 20 -16.89 -9.67 3.69
N GLU A 21 -16.44 -9.25 4.88
CA GLU A 21 -17.32 -9.10 6.03
C GLU A 21 -17.32 -7.62 6.49
N PRO A 22 -18.51 -7.01 6.66
CA PRO A 22 -18.59 -5.68 7.24
C PRO A 22 -18.00 -5.66 8.65
N ALA A 23 -17.17 -4.66 8.95
CA ALA A 23 -16.66 -4.50 10.30
C ALA A 23 -17.81 -4.13 11.26
N ARG A 24 -17.80 -4.73 12.46
CA ARG A 24 -18.73 -4.30 13.51
C ARG A 24 -18.30 -2.93 14.03
N LEU A 25 -19.17 -1.93 13.87
CA LEU A 25 -19.03 -0.62 14.51
C LEU A 25 -19.06 -0.77 16.04
N PRO A 26 -17.96 -0.48 16.75
CA PRO A 26 -17.97 -0.50 18.21
C PRO A 26 -18.99 0.51 18.76
N THR A 27 -19.68 0.18 19.85
CA THR A 27 -20.66 1.09 20.48
C THR A 27 -20.03 2.45 20.83
N ALA A 28 -18.76 2.44 21.26
CA ALA A 28 -18.00 3.66 21.53
C ALA A 28 -17.71 4.49 20.27
N ALA A 29 -17.54 3.86 19.10
CA ALA A 29 -17.36 4.57 17.84
C ALA A 29 -18.62 5.37 17.48
N LYS A 30 -19.81 4.84 17.74
CA LYS A 30 -21.07 5.58 17.52
C LYS A 30 -21.17 6.85 18.38
N ALA A 31 -20.67 6.82 19.62
CA ALA A 31 -20.64 7.99 20.51
C ALA A 31 -19.59 9.04 20.08
N ILE A 32 -18.41 8.60 19.62
CA ILE A 32 -17.41 9.49 19.02
C ILE A 32 -17.99 10.14 17.76
N VAL A 33 -18.63 9.36 16.90
CA VAL A 33 -19.30 9.84 15.68
C VAL A 33 -20.39 10.86 16.01
N ALA A 34 -21.24 10.62 17.02
CA ALA A 34 -22.24 11.60 17.46
C ALA A 34 -21.63 12.92 17.97
N THR A 35 -20.40 12.87 18.49
CA THR A 35 -19.67 14.07 18.95
C THR A 35 -18.97 14.80 17.79
N LEU A 36 -18.56 14.07 16.75
CA LEU A 36 -17.91 14.60 15.54
C LEU A 36 -18.91 15.10 14.49
N LEU A 37 -20.13 14.57 14.51
CA LEU A 37 -21.21 14.86 13.57
C LEU A 37 -22.39 15.59 14.23
N PRO A 38 -22.25 16.81 14.78
CA PRO A 38 -23.42 17.56 15.28
C PRO A 38 -24.33 18.08 14.14
N GLY A 39 -23.95 17.89 12.87
CA GLY A 39 -24.67 18.34 11.68
C GLY A 39 -25.53 17.28 10.98
N LYS A 40 -25.95 17.56 9.75
CA LYS A 40 -26.73 16.62 8.92
C LYS A 40 -25.79 15.53 8.38
N ALA A 41 -26.07 14.27 8.72
CA ALA A 41 -25.32 13.15 8.18
C ALA A 41 -25.64 12.93 6.69
N HIS A 42 -24.60 12.63 5.90
CA HIS A 42 -24.71 12.22 4.50
C HIS A 42 -24.22 10.77 4.35
N PRO A 43 -25.03 9.78 4.80
CA PRO A 43 -24.64 8.37 4.71
C PRO A 43 -24.51 7.94 3.25
N VAL A 44 -23.44 7.21 2.94
CA VAL A 44 -23.19 6.64 1.61
C VAL A 44 -23.25 5.13 1.75
N ALA A 45 -24.47 4.60 1.66
CA ALA A 45 -24.73 3.16 1.82
C ALA A 45 -24.15 2.34 0.67
N ARG A 46 -23.82 1.08 0.96
CA ARG A 46 -23.56 0.08 -0.07
C ARG A 46 -24.80 -0.13 -0.95
N ARG A 47 -24.57 -0.48 -2.21
CA ARG A 47 -25.63 -0.76 -3.19
C ARG A 47 -25.42 -2.12 -3.86
N THR A 48 -26.40 -2.55 -4.64
CA THR A 48 -26.28 -3.73 -5.51
C THR A 48 -25.20 -3.55 -6.57
N ALA A 49 -24.88 -4.62 -7.31
CA ALA A 49 -23.89 -4.57 -8.38
C ALA A 49 -24.14 -3.41 -9.37
N PRO A 50 -23.08 -2.69 -9.80
CA PRO A 50 -23.21 -1.53 -10.66
C PRO A 50 -23.41 -1.92 -12.12
N VAL A 51 -23.80 -0.95 -12.95
CA VAL A 51 -23.70 -1.08 -14.41
C VAL A 51 -22.27 -0.77 -14.81
N LEU A 52 -21.64 -1.65 -15.60
CA LEU A 52 -20.28 -1.43 -16.08
C LEU A 52 -20.29 -0.74 -17.45
N THR A 53 -19.25 0.02 -17.75
CA THR A 53 -19.00 0.46 -19.12
C THR A 53 -18.88 -0.77 -20.04
N PRO A 54 -19.56 -0.79 -21.21
CA PRO A 54 -19.46 -1.91 -22.14
C PRO A 54 -18.01 -2.15 -22.54
N SER A 55 -17.64 -3.42 -22.72
CA SER A 55 -16.33 -3.77 -23.26
C SER A 55 -16.19 -3.25 -24.69
N LEU A 56 -15.13 -2.49 -24.94
CA LEU A 56 -14.72 -2.05 -26.26
C LEU A 56 -13.80 -3.07 -26.96
N LEU A 57 -13.51 -4.21 -26.33
CA LEU A 57 -12.60 -5.23 -26.88
C LEU A 57 -13.33 -6.12 -27.91
N PRO A 58 -12.96 -6.09 -29.19
CA PRO A 58 -13.51 -6.95 -30.24
C PRO A 58 -13.27 -8.44 -29.98
N ASP A 59 -14.14 -9.28 -30.53
CA ASP A 59 -14.07 -10.75 -30.40
C ASP A 59 -12.74 -11.32 -30.91
N GLY A 60 -12.21 -10.77 -32.02
CA GLY A 60 -10.92 -11.21 -32.56
C GLY A 60 -9.73 -10.91 -31.66
N ASP A 61 -9.81 -9.87 -30.83
CA ASP A 61 -8.76 -9.56 -29.85
C ASP A 61 -8.88 -10.41 -28.61
N LEU A 62 -10.11 -10.64 -28.13
CA LEU A 62 -10.36 -11.59 -27.04
C LEU A 62 -9.90 -13.00 -27.43
N ALA A 63 -10.20 -13.45 -28.65
CA ALA A 63 -9.75 -14.74 -29.16
C ALA A 63 -8.22 -14.83 -29.26
N ALA A 64 -7.54 -13.75 -29.64
CA ALA A 64 -6.08 -13.71 -29.68
C ALA A 64 -5.46 -13.82 -28.28
N LEU A 65 -6.05 -13.17 -27.28
CA LEU A 65 -5.61 -13.26 -25.88
C LEU A 65 -5.92 -14.65 -25.30
N ALA A 66 -7.12 -15.19 -25.54
CA ALA A 66 -7.51 -16.54 -25.16
C ALA A 66 -6.62 -17.63 -25.80
N GLY A 67 -6.14 -17.40 -27.02
CA GLY A 67 -5.16 -18.28 -27.68
C GLY A 67 -3.80 -18.34 -26.96
N VAL A 68 -3.49 -17.36 -26.12
CA VAL A 68 -2.27 -17.34 -25.29
C VAL A 68 -2.49 -17.98 -23.93
N VAL A 69 -3.54 -17.59 -23.21
CA VAL A 69 -3.73 -17.96 -21.79
C VAL A 69 -4.74 -19.08 -21.55
N GLY A 70 -5.44 -19.51 -22.61
CA GLY A 70 -6.60 -20.39 -22.57
C GLY A 70 -7.94 -19.63 -22.52
N ALA A 71 -9.00 -20.25 -23.01
CA ALA A 71 -10.33 -19.63 -23.11
C ALA A 71 -10.92 -19.20 -21.76
N ASP A 72 -10.71 -19.99 -20.71
CA ASP A 72 -11.23 -19.69 -19.37
C ASP A 72 -10.46 -18.57 -18.65
N ALA A 73 -9.33 -18.14 -19.20
CA ALA A 73 -8.43 -17.17 -18.60
C ALA A 73 -8.40 -15.82 -19.33
N ALA A 74 -9.24 -15.62 -20.35
CA ALA A 74 -9.46 -14.34 -21.00
C ALA A 74 -10.97 -14.11 -21.16
N THR A 75 -11.53 -13.14 -20.44
CA THR A 75 -12.99 -12.97 -20.36
C THR A 75 -13.43 -11.51 -20.37
N ARG A 76 -14.63 -11.29 -20.90
CA ARG A 76 -15.39 -10.03 -20.82
C ARG A 76 -16.59 -10.13 -19.87
N ASP A 77 -16.66 -11.19 -19.07
CA ASP A 77 -17.73 -11.37 -18.08
C ASP A 77 -17.70 -10.22 -17.05
N ASP A 78 -18.82 -9.52 -16.93
CA ASP A 78 -18.98 -8.38 -16.04
C ASP A 78 -18.76 -8.75 -14.57
N ALA A 79 -19.11 -9.97 -14.15
CA ALA A 79 -18.86 -10.42 -12.79
C ALA A 79 -17.34 -10.46 -12.48
N VAL A 80 -16.51 -10.80 -13.47
CA VAL A 80 -15.05 -10.82 -13.33
C VAL A 80 -14.46 -9.42 -13.47
N ARG A 81 -14.95 -8.62 -14.44
CA ARG A 81 -14.52 -7.23 -14.66
C ARG A 81 -14.82 -6.34 -13.45
N MET A 82 -15.95 -6.57 -12.78
CA MET A 82 -16.36 -5.88 -11.55
C MET A 82 -15.37 -6.05 -10.39
N MET A 83 -14.61 -7.16 -10.36
CA MET A 83 -13.57 -7.36 -9.34
C MET A 83 -12.27 -6.61 -9.64
N HIS A 84 -12.20 -5.92 -10.78
CA HIS A 84 -11.02 -5.26 -11.34
C HIS A 84 -11.27 -3.78 -11.69
N LEU A 85 -12.23 -3.13 -11.02
CA LEU A 85 -12.60 -1.73 -11.29
C LEU A 85 -11.54 -0.69 -10.90
N GLY A 86 -10.50 -1.08 -10.16
CA GLY A 86 -9.47 -0.16 -9.67
C GLY A 86 -9.09 -0.45 -8.22
N GLY A 87 -8.55 0.57 -7.54
CA GLY A 87 -8.06 0.49 -6.18
C GLY A 87 -9.12 0.33 -5.08
N LYS A 88 -8.74 0.70 -3.86
CA LYS A 88 -9.54 0.62 -2.62
C LYS A 88 -9.38 1.87 -1.76
N SER A 89 -9.01 3.01 -2.34
CA SER A 89 -9.05 4.30 -1.63
C SER A 89 -10.49 4.66 -1.26
N THR A 90 -10.67 5.60 -0.34
CA THR A 90 -12.00 6.13 -0.01
C THR A 90 -12.69 6.73 -1.24
N PRO A 91 -12.04 7.55 -2.09
CA PRO A 91 -12.62 7.96 -3.38
C PRO A 91 -13.07 6.81 -4.26
N ASP A 92 -12.29 5.73 -4.38
CA ASP A 92 -12.69 4.56 -5.17
C ASP A 92 -13.98 3.94 -4.65
N LEU A 93 -14.11 3.82 -3.32
CA LEU A 93 -15.31 3.25 -2.72
C LEU A 93 -16.51 4.20 -2.75
N LEU A 94 -16.30 5.51 -2.64
CA LEU A 94 -17.35 6.52 -2.81
C LEU A 94 -17.91 6.46 -4.24
N ARG A 95 -17.06 6.51 -5.27
CA ARG A 95 -17.46 6.36 -6.69
C ARG A 95 -18.27 5.08 -6.91
N ARG A 96 -17.81 3.96 -6.34
CA ARG A 96 -18.51 2.66 -6.43
C ARG A 96 -19.90 2.66 -5.78
N ARG A 97 -20.16 3.54 -4.81
CA ARG A 97 -21.45 3.64 -4.12
C ARG A 97 -22.35 4.74 -4.69
N LEU A 98 -21.77 5.77 -5.30
CA LEU A 98 -22.49 6.95 -5.79
C LEU A 98 -22.81 6.92 -7.29
N ASP A 99 -21.93 6.38 -8.14
CA ASP A 99 -22.08 6.52 -9.60
C ASP A 99 -22.69 5.27 -10.24
N ASP A 100 -23.89 5.34 -10.84
CA ASP A 100 -24.54 4.19 -11.49
C ASP A 100 -23.69 3.46 -12.54
N LEU A 101 -22.94 4.21 -13.33
CA LEU A 101 -22.03 3.67 -14.34
C LEU A 101 -20.59 3.63 -13.81
N GLN A 102 -19.98 2.45 -13.78
CA GLN A 102 -18.59 2.25 -13.35
C GLN A 102 -17.68 1.99 -14.54
N ALA A 103 -16.56 2.72 -14.61
CA ALA A 103 -15.49 2.43 -15.55
C ALA A 103 -14.84 1.08 -15.20
N ALA A 104 -14.83 0.16 -16.16
CA ALA A 104 -14.29 -1.19 -15.99
C ALA A 104 -13.24 -1.50 -17.07
N PRO A 105 -12.27 -2.39 -16.80
CA PRO A 105 -11.40 -2.88 -17.86
C PRO A 105 -12.24 -3.55 -18.96
N ASP A 106 -11.83 -3.50 -20.22
CA ASP A 106 -12.57 -4.10 -21.32
C ASP A 106 -12.55 -5.63 -21.26
N ALA A 107 -11.48 -6.22 -20.71
CA ALA A 107 -11.40 -7.64 -20.39
C ALA A 107 -10.45 -7.89 -19.21
N VAL A 108 -10.58 -9.08 -18.63
CA VAL A 108 -9.62 -9.61 -17.65
C VAL A 108 -8.87 -10.77 -18.29
N VAL A 109 -7.54 -10.72 -18.21
CA VAL A 109 -6.64 -11.74 -18.77
C VAL A 109 -5.74 -12.25 -17.66
N SER A 110 -5.73 -13.56 -17.44
CA SER A 110 -5.07 -14.20 -16.30
C SER A 110 -3.98 -15.17 -16.76
N PRO A 111 -2.74 -14.72 -17.02
CA PRO A 111 -1.66 -15.61 -17.44
C PRO A 111 -1.19 -16.52 -16.29
N ALA A 112 -0.74 -17.73 -16.62
CA ALA A 112 -0.26 -18.73 -15.67
C ALA A 112 1.22 -18.55 -15.28
N ASP A 113 2.04 -17.99 -16.17
CA ASP A 113 3.47 -17.83 -15.96
C ASP A 113 4.08 -16.65 -16.74
N HIS A 114 5.39 -16.47 -16.59
CA HIS A 114 6.14 -15.42 -17.27
C HIS A 114 6.03 -15.46 -18.80
N SER A 115 6.00 -16.65 -19.41
CA SER A 115 5.95 -16.79 -20.86
C SER A 115 4.60 -16.35 -21.42
N GLU A 116 3.50 -16.69 -20.73
CA GLU A 116 2.17 -16.22 -21.07
C GLU A 116 2.05 -14.70 -20.88
N VAL A 117 2.61 -14.13 -19.81
CA VAL A 117 2.66 -12.67 -19.61
C VAL A 117 3.34 -11.99 -20.80
N ALA A 118 4.56 -12.42 -21.17
CA ALA A 118 5.30 -11.83 -22.28
C ALA A 118 4.52 -11.94 -23.61
N ALA A 119 3.88 -13.08 -23.86
CA ALA A 119 3.05 -13.28 -25.04
C ALA A 119 1.80 -12.39 -25.06
N VAL A 120 1.14 -12.18 -23.91
CA VAL A 120 0.02 -11.23 -23.77
C VAL A 120 0.48 -9.81 -24.08
N LEU A 121 1.62 -9.36 -23.51
CA LEU A 121 2.15 -8.02 -23.77
C LEU A 121 2.44 -7.80 -25.27
N ARG A 122 2.96 -8.81 -25.95
CA ARG A 122 3.18 -8.76 -27.40
C ARG A 122 1.88 -8.60 -28.17
N VAL A 123 0.85 -9.41 -27.87
CA VAL A 123 -0.48 -9.31 -28.49
C VAL A 123 -1.09 -7.93 -28.24
N CYS A 124 -1.04 -7.43 -27.01
CA CYS A 124 -1.54 -6.11 -26.65
C CYS A 124 -0.79 -4.98 -27.37
N GLY A 125 0.53 -5.10 -27.49
CA GLY A 125 1.36 -4.15 -28.23
C GLY A 125 1.00 -4.12 -29.72
N GLU A 126 0.87 -5.29 -30.36
CA GLU A 126 0.44 -5.44 -31.78
C GLU A 126 -0.93 -4.86 -32.06
N ARG A 127 -1.82 -4.92 -31.06
CA ARG A 127 -3.24 -4.59 -31.22
C ARG A 127 -3.63 -3.25 -30.61
N GLY A 128 -2.70 -2.49 -30.01
CA GLY A 128 -2.98 -1.20 -29.39
C GLY A 128 -3.94 -1.30 -28.21
N ILE A 129 -3.66 -2.25 -27.29
CA ILE A 129 -4.46 -2.52 -26.09
C ILE A 129 -3.61 -2.16 -24.87
N ALA A 130 -4.12 -1.31 -23.99
CA ALA A 130 -3.47 -0.98 -22.73
C ALA A 130 -3.52 -2.16 -21.76
N VAL A 131 -2.48 -2.28 -20.93
CA VAL A 131 -2.34 -3.35 -19.95
C VAL A 131 -2.11 -2.73 -18.58
N VAL A 132 -3.01 -3.03 -17.64
CA VAL A 132 -2.88 -2.65 -16.23
C VAL A 132 -2.58 -3.92 -15.43
N PRO A 133 -1.34 -4.10 -14.92
CA PRO A 133 -1.01 -5.24 -14.07
C PRO A 133 -1.83 -5.21 -12.78
N PHE A 134 -2.46 -6.33 -12.45
CA PHE A 134 -3.39 -6.41 -11.33
C PHE A 134 -3.04 -7.59 -10.41
N GLY A 135 -2.59 -7.25 -9.21
CA GLY A 135 -2.34 -8.21 -8.12
C GLY A 135 -3.55 -8.33 -7.21
N GLY A 136 -3.40 -7.93 -5.95
CA GLY A 136 -4.46 -7.93 -4.94
C GLY A 136 -5.53 -6.83 -5.08
N GLY A 137 -5.35 -5.85 -5.97
CA GLY A 137 -6.28 -4.73 -6.13
C GLY A 137 -6.31 -3.74 -4.95
N THR A 138 -5.32 -3.77 -4.06
CA THR A 138 -5.32 -2.98 -2.80
C THR A 138 -4.70 -1.59 -2.93
N SER A 139 -4.50 -1.08 -4.15
CA SER A 139 -3.94 0.26 -4.37
C SER A 139 -4.84 1.33 -3.75
N VAL A 140 -4.25 2.36 -3.15
CA VAL A 140 -4.98 3.52 -2.60
C VAL A 140 -4.61 4.83 -3.27
N VAL A 141 -3.97 4.75 -4.45
CA VAL A 141 -3.46 5.90 -5.23
C VAL A 141 -3.85 5.82 -6.71
N GLY A 142 -4.95 5.10 -7.02
CA GLY A 142 -5.40 4.88 -8.41
C GLY A 142 -4.44 4.07 -9.28
N GLY A 143 -3.45 3.36 -8.70
CA GLY A 143 -2.39 2.65 -9.43
C GLY A 143 -2.87 1.48 -10.31
N VAL A 144 -4.07 0.95 -10.07
CA VAL A 144 -4.66 -0.17 -10.84
C VAL A 144 -5.97 0.20 -11.54
N ASP A 145 -6.25 1.49 -11.69
CA ASP A 145 -7.44 1.96 -12.40
C ASP A 145 -7.36 1.59 -13.90
N PRO A 146 -8.48 1.16 -14.52
CA PRO A 146 -8.51 0.66 -15.90
C PRO A 146 -8.45 1.82 -16.92
N VAL A 147 -7.33 2.53 -16.97
CA VAL A 147 -7.12 3.66 -17.88
C VAL A 147 -6.48 3.18 -19.18
N ARG A 148 -7.20 3.36 -20.30
CA ARG A 148 -6.69 3.02 -21.64
C ARG A 148 -5.68 4.01 -22.21
N GLY A 149 -5.66 5.26 -21.73
CA GLY A 149 -4.85 6.32 -22.32
C GLY A 149 -5.19 6.52 -23.81
N ALA A 150 -4.16 6.54 -24.67
CA ALA A 150 -4.32 6.64 -26.13
C ALA A 150 -4.68 5.30 -26.81
N GLN A 151 -4.74 4.19 -26.06
CA GLN A 151 -5.07 2.88 -26.61
C GLN A 151 -6.57 2.74 -26.83
N ARG A 152 -6.98 1.82 -27.72
CA ARG A 152 -8.40 1.64 -28.07
C ARG A 152 -9.20 0.85 -27.03
N ALA A 153 -8.51 0.04 -26.24
CA ALA A 153 -9.06 -0.79 -25.17
C ALA A 153 -8.03 -0.96 -24.06
N VAL A 154 -8.46 -1.44 -22.90
CA VAL A 154 -7.63 -1.73 -21.72
C VAL A 154 -8.00 -3.06 -21.11
N ILE A 155 -7.00 -3.87 -20.78
CA ILE A 155 -7.20 -5.09 -19.99
C ILE A 155 -6.64 -4.93 -18.58
N ALA A 156 -7.30 -5.58 -17.62
CA ALA A 156 -6.66 -5.90 -16.36
C ALA A 156 -5.91 -7.23 -16.52
N LEU A 157 -4.60 -7.21 -16.29
CA LEU A 157 -3.75 -8.40 -16.33
C LEU A 157 -3.69 -9.00 -14.93
N ASP A 158 -4.57 -9.95 -14.64
CA ASP A 158 -4.70 -10.60 -13.34
C ASP A 158 -3.58 -11.62 -13.13
N LEU A 159 -2.65 -11.31 -12.23
CA LEU A 159 -1.50 -12.15 -11.95
C LEU A 159 -1.77 -13.30 -10.97
N SER A 160 -2.99 -13.44 -10.42
CA SER A 160 -3.31 -14.42 -9.37
C SER A 160 -2.97 -15.86 -9.75
N ARG A 161 -3.11 -16.23 -11.03
CA ARG A 161 -2.73 -17.57 -11.55
C ARG A 161 -1.23 -17.85 -11.51
N THR A 162 -0.39 -16.82 -11.39
CA THR A 162 1.07 -16.98 -11.21
C THR A 162 1.48 -17.32 -9.77
N ALA A 163 0.54 -17.34 -8.82
CA ALA A 163 0.85 -17.60 -7.41
C ALA A 163 1.50 -18.98 -7.22
N ALA A 164 2.75 -18.99 -6.75
CA ALA A 164 3.53 -20.20 -6.54
C ALA A 164 4.83 -19.89 -5.78
N LEU A 165 5.34 -20.87 -5.03
CA LEU A 165 6.74 -20.94 -4.63
C LEU A 165 7.52 -21.63 -5.76
N LEU A 166 8.42 -20.90 -6.39
CA LEU A 166 9.19 -21.35 -7.56
C LEU A 166 10.56 -21.93 -7.17
N ALA A 167 11.20 -21.34 -6.16
CA ALA A 167 12.49 -21.80 -5.64
C ALA A 167 12.63 -21.47 -4.15
N LEU A 168 13.38 -22.28 -3.41
CA LEU A 168 13.73 -22.06 -2.01
C LEU A 168 15.19 -22.47 -1.81
N ASP A 169 16.03 -21.51 -1.42
CA ASP A 169 17.42 -21.71 -1.03
C ASP A 169 17.54 -21.47 0.47
N GLU A 170 17.57 -22.58 1.22
CA GLU A 170 17.66 -22.58 2.69
C GLU A 170 19.06 -22.18 3.19
N VAL A 171 20.08 -22.23 2.34
CA VAL A 171 21.46 -21.85 2.68
C VAL A 171 21.63 -20.34 2.52
N ALA A 172 21.20 -19.79 1.38
CA ALA A 172 21.24 -18.35 1.11
C ALA A 172 20.09 -17.58 1.78
N LEU A 173 19.09 -18.29 2.32
CA LEU A 173 17.85 -17.73 2.87
C LEU A 173 17.11 -16.88 1.82
N LEU A 174 16.90 -17.46 0.64
CA LEU A 174 16.18 -16.84 -0.47
C LEU A 174 14.98 -17.70 -0.88
N ALA A 175 13.88 -17.05 -1.24
CA ALA A 175 12.73 -17.71 -1.85
C ALA A 175 12.27 -16.92 -3.07
N THR A 176 11.99 -17.63 -4.16
CA THR A 176 11.44 -17.06 -5.40
C THR A 176 9.96 -17.40 -5.50
N PHE A 177 9.13 -16.38 -5.67
CA PHE A 177 7.69 -16.51 -5.83
C PHE A 177 7.23 -15.95 -7.16
N GLY A 178 6.16 -16.52 -7.71
CA GLY A 178 5.41 -15.84 -8.76
C GLY A 178 4.72 -14.59 -8.20
N ALA A 179 4.66 -13.53 -8.99
CA ALA A 179 4.26 -12.19 -8.56
C ALA A 179 2.84 -12.10 -7.99
N GLY A 180 1.94 -12.98 -8.42
CA GLY A 180 0.57 -13.08 -7.90
C GLY A 180 0.44 -13.69 -6.51
N THR A 181 1.51 -14.24 -5.94
CA THR A 181 1.48 -14.83 -4.59
C THR A 181 1.12 -13.75 -3.57
N THR A 182 0.07 -13.96 -2.78
CA THR A 182 -0.35 -13.04 -1.71
C THR A 182 0.54 -13.16 -0.48
N GLY A 183 0.56 -12.13 0.37
CA GLY A 183 1.25 -12.17 1.68
C GLY A 183 0.91 -13.44 2.50
N PRO A 184 -0.38 -13.75 2.73
CA PRO A 184 -0.78 -14.95 3.46
C PRO A 184 -0.33 -16.26 2.79
N GLN A 185 -0.40 -16.35 1.46
CA GLN A 185 0.07 -17.53 0.74
C GLN A 185 1.59 -17.69 0.87
N ALA A 186 2.36 -16.61 0.81
CA ALA A 186 3.80 -16.65 1.01
C ALA A 186 4.17 -17.12 2.42
N GLU A 187 3.52 -16.57 3.46
CA GLU A 187 3.73 -17.01 4.86
C GLU A 187 3.29 -18.45 5.08
N GLU A 188 2.20 -18.91 4.46
CA GLU A 188 1.75 -20.30 4.52
C GLU A 188 2.78 -21.25 3.90
N LEU A 189 3.24 -20.95 2.68
CA LEU A 189 4.23 -21.76 1.96
C LEU A 189 5.56 -21.82 2.71
N LEU A 190 6.06 -20.69 3.23
CA LEU A 190 7.31 -20.62 4.00
C LEU A 190 7.18 -21.26 5.39
N GLY A 191 6.03 -21.08 6.05
CA GLY A 191 5.78 -21.59 7.39
C GLY A 191 5.86 -23.12 7.46
N THR A 192 5.43 -23.82 6.41
CA THR A 192 5.61 -25.29 6.31
C THR A 192 7.08 -25.74 6.30
N ARG A 193 8.00 -24.81 6.04
CA ARG A 193 9.45 -25.04 5.99
C ARG A 193 10.20 -24.37 7.16
N GLY A 194 9.48 -23.77 8.12
CA GLY A 194 10.09 -23.11 9.27
C GLY A 194 10.64 -21.70 8.98
N TYR A 195 10.21 -21.07 7.89
CA TYR A 195 10.62 -19.72 7.51
C TYR A 195 9.44 -18.74 7.51
N THR A 196 9.77 -17.45 7.52
CA THR A 196 8.83 -16.33 7.38
C THR A 196 9.42 -15.28 6.45
N LEU A 197 8.53 -14.54 5.78
CA LEU A 197 8.90 -13.33 5.04
C LEU A 197 8.99 -12.13 6.00
N GLY A 198 8.11 -12.07 6.99
CA GLY A 198 8.07 -11.02 8.01
C GLY A 198 7.54 -9.68 7.49
N HIS A 199 6.94 -9.67 6.30
CA HIS A 199 6.41 -8.46 5.66
C HIS A 199 4.90 -8.38 5.82
N PHE A 200 4.45 -7.61 6.80
CA PHE A 200 3.04 -7.51 7.14
C PHE A 200 2.50 -6.07 7.02
N PRO A 201 2.23 -5.57 5.80
CA PRO A 201 1.55 -4.29 5.60
C PRO A 201 0.07 -4.39 6.00
N GLN A 202 -0.63 -3.27 6.16
CA GLN A 202 -2.06 -3.29 6.49
C GLN A 202 -2.92 -4.00 5.44
N SER A 203 -2.46 -4.02 4.19
CA SER A 203 -3.07 -4.74 3.06
C SER A 203 -2.71 -6.22 2.98
N PHE A 204 -2.02 -6.78 4.00
CA PHE A 204 -1.47 -8.15 4.02
C PHE A 204 -2.43 -9.19 3.44
N LEU A 205 -3.67 -9.21 3.91
CA LEU A 205 -4.66 -10.25 3.57
C LEU A 205 -4.94 -10.42 2.06
N TYR A 206 -4.71 -9.38 1.25
CA TYR A 206 -5.07 -9.39 -0.18
C TYR A 206 -3.92 -9.01 -1.10
N ALA A 207 -2.96 -8.21 -0.63
CA ALA A 207 -1.88 -7.74 -1.47
C ALA A 207 -0.90 -8.86 -1.86
N SER A 208 -0.37 -8.73 -3.07
CA SER A 208 0.53 -9.70 -3.71
C SER A 208 1.98 -9.23 -3.67
N LEU A 209 2.94 -10.16 -3.70
CA LEU A 209 4.38 -9.87 -3.70
C LEU A 209 4.83 -8.99 -4.87
N GLY A 210 4.27 -9.20 -6.06
CA GLY A 210 4.51 -8.30 -7.21
C GLY A 210 4.01 -6.88 -6.94
N GLY A 211 2.83 -6.77 -6.33
CA GLY A 211 2.29 -5.50 -5.85
C GLY A 211 3.19 -4.82 -4.81
N TYR A 212 3.71 -5.58 -3.83
CA TYR A 212 4.62 -5.05 -2.82
C TYR A 212 5.91 -4.47 -3.42
N ALA A 213 6.49 -5.14 -4.40
CA ALA A 213 7.66 -4.63 -5.14
C ALA A 213 7.29 -3.41 -5.99
N ALA A 214 6.21 -3.50 -6.76
CA ALA A 214 5.77 -2.44 -7.66
C ALA A 214 5.41 -1.13 -6.94
N THR A 215 5.10 -1.18 -5.63
CA THR A 215 4.73 0.01 -4.83
C THR A 215 5.76 0.37 -3.73
N ARG A 216 6.88 -0.36 -3.62
CA ARG A 216 7.83 -0.25 -2.48
C ARG A 216 7.13 -0.29 -1.13
N SER A 217 6.20 -1.23 -0.98
CA SER A 217 5.37 -1.29 0.23
C SER A 217 6.22 -1.48 1.49
N SER A 218 5.71 -0.97 2.62
CA SER A 218 6.34 -1.13 3.92
C SER A 218 5.45 -1.90 4.88
N GLY A 219 6.01 -2.91 5.53
CA GLY A 219 5.34 -3.73 6.52
C GLY A 219 5.48 -3.14 7.93
N GLN A 220 4.53 -3.43 8.82
CA GLN A 220 4.55 -2.92 10.19
C GLN A 220 5.78 -3.39 11.00
N ALA A 221 6.38 -4.51 10.59
CA ALA A 221 7.56 -5.13 11.19
C ALA A 221 8.88 -4.79 10.46
N SER A 222 8.87 -3.80 9.57
CA SER A 222 10.01 -3.44 8.71
C SER A 222 11.24 -2.93 9.47
N ARG A 223 11.14 -2.56 10.75
CA ARG A 223 12.34 -2.28 11.55
C ARG A 223 13.13 -3.56 11.87
N GLY A 224 12.43 -4.67 12.09
CA GLY A 224 13.03 -6.00 12.20
C GLY A 224 13.37 -6.57 10.83
N TYR A 225 12.44 -6.49 9.87
CA TYR A 225 12.54 -7.20 8.60
C TYR A 225 13.12 -6.40 7.41
N GLY A 226 13.12 -5.07 7.46
CA GLY A 226 13.32 -4.23 6.29
C GLY A 226 12.00 -3.97 5.57
N ARG A 227 11.98 -2.93 4.72
CA ARG A 227 10.87 -2.70 3.80
C ARG A 227 10.88 -3.76 2.70
N PHE A 228 9.83 -3.83 1.89
CA PHE A 228 9.78 -4.87 0.87
C PHE A 228 10.91 -4.75 -0.16
N ASP A 229 11.29 -3.53 -0.54
CA ASP A 229 12.43 -3.28 -1.42
C ASP A 229 13.77 -3.72 -0.80
N ASP A 230 13.94 -3.64 0.52
CA ASP A 230 15.12 -4.19 1.22
C ASP A 230 15.15 -5.73 1.18
N LEU A 231 13.98 -6.37 1.09
CA LEU A 231 13.86 -7.82 1.01
C LEU A 231 14.13 -8.36 -0.39
N VAL A 232 13.90 -7.57 -1.44
CA VAL A 232 14.04 -8.02 -2.83
C VAL A 232 15.51 -8.29 -3.16
N HIS A 233 15.78 -9.53 -3.54
CA HIS A 233 17.08 -9.99 -4.02
C HIS A 233 17.15 -9.98 -5.55
N ALA A 234 16.10 -10.46 -6.23
CA ALA A 234 16.04 -10.54 -7.68
C ALA A 234 14.61 -10.36 -8.22
N LEU A 235 14.50 -9.92 -9.46
CA LEU A 235 13.24 -9.68 -10.17
C LEU A 235 13.32 -10.27 -11.58
N ARG A 236 12.25 -10.96 -11.99
CA ARG A 236 12.01 -11.30 -13.40
C ARG A 236 10.88 -10.43 -13.94
N VAL A 237 11.15 -9.70 -15.00
CA VAL A 237 10.24 -8.70 -15.56
C VAL A 237 9.98 -8.97 -17.03
N ALA A 238 8.71 -8.93 -17.43
CA ALA A 238 8.30 -8.90 -18.83
C ALA A 238 7.96 -7.46 -19.22
N THR A 239 8.55 -6.95 -20.30
CA THR A 239 8.25 -5.62 -20.84
C THR A 239 7.86 -5.73 -22.32
N PRO A 240 7.12 -4.75 -22.88
CA PRO A 240 6.88 -4.72 -24.33
C PRO A 240 8.17 -4.72 -25.18
N ALA A 241 9.29 -4.26 -24.64
CA ALA A 241 10.60 -4.27 -25.31
C ALA A 241 11.39 -5.59 -25.16
N GLY A 242 10.99 -6.47 -24.23
CA GLY A 242 11.66 -7.73 -23.95
C GLY A 242 11.74 -8.09 -22.47
N ASP A 243 12.38 -9.21 -22.18
CA ASP A 243 12.49 -9.76 -20.83
C ASP A 243 13.74 -9.25 -20.11
N LEU A 244 13.62 -9.07 -18.79
CA LEU A 244 14.72 -8.73 -17.90
C LEU A 244 14.79 -9.71 -16.73
N ASP A 245 16.01 -10.16 -16.45
CA ASP A 245 16.37 -11.02 -15.32
C ASP A 245 17.40 -10.27 -14.46
N LEU A 246 16.93 -9.70 -13.35
CA LEU A 246 17.65 -8.68 -12.58
C LEU A 246 17.99 -9.20 -11.18
N GLY A 247 19.24 -9.02 -10.77
CA GLY A 247 19.74 -9.49 -9.47
C GLY A 247 20.22 -10.95 -9.54
N ARG A 248 21.54 -11.15 -9.42
CA ARG A 248 22.18 -12.48 -9.48
C ARG A 248 23.10 -12.78 -8.30
N SER A 249 23.45 -11.76 -7.53
CA SER A 249 24.48 -11.79 -6.50
C SER A 249 24.01 -10.95 -5.32
N PRO A 250 24.48 -11.21 -4.08
CA PRO A 250 24.08 -10.45 -2.89
C PRO A 250 24.28 -8.93 -3.02
N ALA A 251 25.28 -8.50 -3.80
CA ALA A 251 25.55 -7.11 -4.14
C ALA A 251 26.27 -7.02 -5.50
N SER A 252 26.15 -5.86 -6.15
CA SER A 252 26.85 -5.54 -7.40
C SER A 252 27.16 -4.04 -7.43
N ALA A 253 28.32 -3.68 -7.99
CA ALA A 253 28.70 -2.31 -8.33
C ALA A 253 28.75 -2.09 -9.85
N ALA A 254 28.18 -3.01 -10.62
CA ALA A 254 28.18 -2.96 -12.09
C ALA A 254 27.12 -1.97 -12.60
N GLY A 255 27.40 -0.66 -12.45
CA GLY A 255 26.52 0.42 -12.88
C GLY A 255 25.27 0.59 -12.01
N PRO A 256 24.27 1.35 -12.49
CA PRO A 256 23.00 1.54 -11.77
C PRO A 256 22.25 0.22 -11.58
N ASP A 257 21.67 0.04 -10.39
CA ASP A 257 20.86 -1.14 -10.10
C ASP A 257 19.48 -1.02 -10.76
N LEU A 258 19.26 -1.80 -11.82
CA LEU A 258 17.98 -1.81 -12.52
C LEU A 258 16.83 -2.36 -11.68
N ARG A 259 17.08 -3.07 -10.56
CA ARG A 259 16.00 -3.47 -9.64
C ARG A 259 15.30 -2.24 -9.07
N GLU A 260 16.06 -1.22 -8.70
CA GLU A 260 15.53 0.05 -8.17
C GLU A 260 14.69 0.83 -9.20
N LEU A 261 14.85 0.53 -10.50
CA LEU A 261 14.00 1.10 -11.54
C LEU A 261 12.60 0.49 -11.54
N PHE A 262 12.48 -0.80 -11.21
CA PHE A 262 11.20 -1.51 -11.19
C PHE A 262 10.51 -1.48 -9.82
N LEU A 263 11.27 -1.35 -8.74
CA LEU A 263 10.75 -1.14 -7.40
C LEU A 263 10.11 0.24 -7.30
N GLY A 264 8.77 0.29 -7.20
CA GLY A 264 8.02 1.55 -7.27
C GLY A 264 7.60 1.96 -8.69
N SER A 265 7.75 1.08 -9.69
CA SER A 265 7.34 1.37 -11.07
C SER A 265 5.83 1.33 -11.31
N GLU A 266 5.06 0.76 -10.37
CA GLU A 266 3.59 0.70 -10.40
C GLU A 266 3.03 0.15 -11.73
N GLY A 267 3.76 -0.79 -12.35
CA GLY A 267 3.38 -1.39 -13.64
C GLY A 267 3.60 -0.50 -14.86
N ALA A 268 4.16 0.70 -14.71
CA ALA A 268 4.38 1.65 -15.80
C ALA A 268 5.51 1.24 -16.76
N PHE A 269 6.43 0.38 -16.30
CA PHE A 269 7.63 -0.05 -17.03
C PHE A 269 7.59 -1.51 -17.48
N GLY A 270 6.57 -2.28 -17.09
CA GLY A 270 6.48 -3.71 -17.35
C GLY A 270 5.73 -4.45 -16.25
N VAL A 271 5.72 -5.78 -16.36
CA VAL A 271 5.07 -6.69 -15.42
C VAL A 271 6.14 -7.43 -14.63
N LEU A 272 6.15 -7.23 -13.30
CA LEU A 272 6.89 -8.11 -12.40
C LEU A 272 6.22 -9.49 -12.42
N THR A 273 6.97 -10.52 -12.81
CA THR A 273 6.44 -11.89 -12.96
C THR A 273 6.95 -12.84 -11.89
N GLU A 274 8.19 -12.66 -11.45
CA GLU A 274 8.80 -13.43 -10.36
C GLU A 274 9.56 -12.48 -9.45
N VAL A 275 9.46 -12.70 -8.14
CA VAL A 275 10.13 -11.92 -7.10
C VAL A 275 10.91 -12.86 -6.21
N THR A 276 12.23 -12.70 -6.15
CA THR A 276 13.09 -13.40 -5.18
C THR A 276 13.32 -12.51 -4.00
N VAL A 277 13.00 -13.00 -2.80
CA VAL A 277 13.07 -12.25 -1.54
C VAL A 277 13.95 -12.98 -0.53
N ARG A 278 14.59 -12.20 0.33
CA ARG A 278 15.28 -12.70 1.53
C ARG A 278 14.24 -13.14 2.55
N ILE A 279 14.41 -14.34 3.08
CA ILE A 279 13.55 -14.94 4.12
C ILE A 279 14.33 -15.10 5.41
N ARG A 280 13.63 -15.45 6.50
CA ARG A 280 14.23 -15.71 7.81
C ARG A 280 13.60 -16.93 8.47
N PRO A 281 14.31 -17.64 9.36
CA PRO A 281 13.68 -18.59 10.26
C PRO A 281 12.55 -17.91 11.05
N VAL A 282 11.48 -18.66 11.32
CA VAL A 282 10.42 -18.19 12.23
C VAL A 282 11.05 -17.89 13.60
N PRO A 283 10.78 -16.73 14.21
CA PRO A 283 11.35 -16.39 15.52
C PRO A 283 10.85 -17.37 16.59
N ALA A 284 11.76 -17.80 17.48
CA ALA A 284 11.42 -18.74 18.55
C ALA A 284 10.73 -18.04 19.73
N ALA A 285 10.92 -16.73 19.89
CA ALA A 285 10.31 -15.95 20.95
C ALA A 285 9.96 -14.52 20.50
N THR A 286 8.84 -14.00 21.03
CA THR A 286 8.40 -12.62 20.84
C THR A 286 8.08 -11.98 22.18
N ALA A 287 8.77 -10.89 22.52
CA ALA A 287 8.45 -10.04 23.64
C ALA A 287 7.64 -8.81 23.20
N TYR A 288 6.85 -8.26 24.13
CA TYR A 288 5.91 -7.17 23.88
C TYR A 288 6.07 -6.09 24.95
N ARG A 289 5.95 -4.83 24.55
CA ARG A 289 5.93 -3.72 25.51
C ARG A 289 5.23 -2.49 24.93
N ALA A 290 4.57 -1.75 25.81
CA ALA A 290 3.99 -0.46 25.52
C ALA A 290 4.41 0.59 26.56
N TRP A 291 4.40 1.86 26.16
CA TRP A 291 4.77 2.98 27.00
C TRP A 291 3.87 4.19 26.79
N SER A 292 3.67 4.99 27.83
CA SER A 292 3.08 6.31 27.73
C SER A 292 4.15 7.39 27.82
N PHE A 293 4.17 8.30 26.85
CA PHE A 293 4.99 9.51 26.86
C PHE A 293 4.15 10.74 27.23
N PRO A 294 4.74 11.78 27.82
CA PRO A 294 4.01 13.01 28.16
C PRO A 294 3.42 13.70 26.93
N ASP A 295 4.18 13.73 25.83
CA ASP A 295 3.80 14.34 24.55
C ASP A 295 4.53 13.67 23.37
N PHE A 296 4.13 14.03 22.16
CA PHE A 296 4.67 13.48 20.92
C PHE A 296 6.14 13.84 20.70
N ALA A 297 6.60 15.02 21.18
CA ALA A 297 7.97 15.48 21.01
C ALA A 297 8.96 14.65 21.84
N ALA A 298 8.60 14.33 23.09
CA ALA A 298 9.35 13.42 23.94
C ALA A 298 9.42 12.01 23.33
N GLY A 299 8.28 11.49 22.87
CA GLY A 299 8.23 10.18 22.20
C GLY A 299 9.08 10.13 20.92
N ALA A 300 8.99 11.14 20.07
CA ALA A 300 9.76 11.23 18.83
C ALA A 300 11.27 11.34 19.11
N SER A 301 11.67 12.08 20.15
CA SER A 301 13.07 12.20 20.57
C SER A 301 13.62 10.87 21.09
N ALA A 302 12.83 10.11 21.85
CA ALA A 302 13.19 8.78 22.30
C ALA A 302 13.34 7.79 21.13
N PHE A 303 12.40 7.84 20.17
CA PHE A 303 12.45 7.01 18.95
C PHE A 303 13.70 7.32 18.13
N ARG A 304 14.04 8.60 17.97
CA ARG A 304 15.27 9.04 17.31
C ARG A 304 16.50 8.46 18.00
N GLU A 305 16.65 8.69 19.31
CA GLU A 305 17.82 8.21 20.06
C GLU A 305 17.95 6.69 19.97
N ALA A 306 16.87 5.94 20.22
CA ALA A 306 16.88 4.49 20.14
C ALA A 306 17.30 3.99 18.75
N THR A 307 16.79 4.63 17.69
CA THR A 307 17.12 4.29 16.30
C THR A 307 18.59 4.56 15.98
N GLN A 308 19.11 5.71 16.43
CA GLN A 308 20.51 6.13 16.22
C GLN A 308 21.50 5.32 17.06
N ARG A 309 21.08 4.79 18.21
CA ARG A 309 21.84 3.82 19.01
C ARG A 309 21.82 2.40 18.43
N GLY A 310 21.09 2.18 17.33
CA GLY A 310 21.02 0.87 16.68
C GLY A 310 20.14 -0.14 17.41
N ILE A 311 19.26 0.28 18.31
CA ILE A 311 18.27 -0.62 18.93
C ILE A 311 17.23 -1.01 17.86
N ARG A 312 16.92 -2.29 17.76
CA ARG A 312 16.10 -2.88 16.68
C ARG A 312 14.89 -3.66 17.23
N PRO A 313 13.84 -2.96 17.71
CA PRO A 313 12.55 -3.61 17.87
C PRO A 313 12.03 -4.10 16.50
N THR A 314 11.25 -5.17 16.48
CA THR A 314 10.64 -5.69 15.25
C THR A 314 9.56 -4.72 14.74
N VAL A 315 8.64 -4.34 15.62
CA VAL A 315 7.64 -3.29 15.39
C VAL A 315 7.94 -2.12 16.33
N LEU A 316 7.82 -0.89 15.84
CA LEU A 316 7.90 0.31 16.68
C LEU A 316 6.96 1.40 16.17
N ARG A 317 5.99 1.79 16.98
CA ARG A 317 4.97 2.78 16.62
C ARG A 317 4.71 3.76 17.75
N LEU A 318 4.61 5.05 17.44
CA LEU A 318 4.24 6.12 18.38
C LEU A 318 2.97 6.83 17.91
N SER A 319 1.87 6.61 18.59
CA SER A 319 0.61 7.31 18.40
C SER A 319 0.63 8.67 19.09
N ASP A 320 0.21 9.73 18.39
CA ASP A 320 0.06 11.05 18.99
C ASP A 320 -1.08 11.11 20.03
N GLU A 321 -1.25 12.26 20.68
CA GLU A 321 -2.21 12.43 21.76
C GLU A 321 -3.65 12.25 21.28
N THR A 322 -3.94 12.67 20.04
CA THR A 322 -5.27 12.53 19.44
C THR A 322 -5.55 11.07 19.10
N GLU A 323 -4.62 10.39 18.41
CA GLU A 323 -4.76 8.97 18.09
C GLU A 323 -4.88 8.11 19.36
N THR A 324 -4.04 8.38 20.36
CA THR A 324 -4.05 7.67 21.64
C THR A 324 -5.40 7.80 22.35
N ARG A 325 -5.96 9.02 22.41
CA ARG A 325 -7.26 9.29 23.04
C ARG A 325 -8.41 8.64 22.27
N VAL A 326 -8.42 8.73 20.95
CA VAL A 326 -9.47 8.15 20.09
C VAL A 326 -9.45 6.62 20.19
N ASN A 327 -8.28 5.99 20.10
CA ASN A 327 -8.14 4.54 20.23
C ASN A 327 -8.53 4.04 21.62
N ALA A 328 -8.17 4.78 22.69
CA ALA A 328 -8.61 4.46 24.05
C ALA A 328 -10.15 4.46 24.17
N ALA A 329 -10.79 5.50 23.63
CA ALA A 329 -12.25 5.60 23.63
C ALA A 329 -12.90 4.47 22.83
N MET A 330 -12.40 4.15 21.62
CA MET A 330 -12.91 3.05 20.80
C MET A 330 -12.75 1.67 21.49
N GLY A 331 -11.68 1.48 22.28
CA GLY A 331 -11.45 0.28 23.07
C GLY A 331 -12.26 0.19 24.38
N GLY A 332 -13.17 1.12 24.65
CA GLY A 332 -13.95 1.15 25.90
C GLY A 332 -13.18 1.69 27.11
N HIS A 333 -11.99 2.22 26.92
CA HIS A 333 -11.16 2.83 27.96
C HIS A 333 -11.34 4.35 27.95
N LEU A 334 -12.55 4.81 28.30
CA LEU A 334 -12.94 6.23 28.31
C LEU A 334 -12.21 7.09 29.37
N THR A 335 -11.42 6.48 30.27
CA THR A 335 -10.69 7.21 31.32
C THR A 335 -9.19 6.89 31.32
N ARG A 336 -8.37 7.95 31.48
CA ARG A 336 -6.95 7.97 31.92
C ARG A 336 -5.78 7.80 30.93
N MET A 337 -5.96 7.77 29.61
CA MET A 337 -4.78 7.92 28.72
C MET A 337 -4.54 9.39 28.38
N ARG A 338 -3.51 9.98 29.00
CA ARG A 338 -2.95 11.29 28.64
C ARG A 338 -1.61 11.08 27.93
N GLY A 339 -1.28 11.99 27.03
CA GLY A 339 -0.05 11.92 26.24
C GLY A 339 -0.13 10.91 25.11
N CYS A 340 1.03 10.38 24.72
CA CYS A 340 1.20 9.51 23.56
C CYS A 340 1.39 8.05 23.97
N LEU A 341 0.98 7.10 23.12
CA LEU A 341 1.19 5.67 23.31
C LEU A 341 2.25 5.17 22.33
N ALA A 342 3.31 4.56 22.84
CA ALA A 342 4.23 3.77 22.05
C ALA A 342 3.96 2.27 22.23
N VAL A 343 4.01 1.50 21.14
CA VAL A 343 3.95 0.03 21.17
C VAL A 343 5.14 -0.54 20.40
N ALA A 344 5.70 -1.63 20.91
CA ALA A 344 6.76 -2.37 20.25
C ALA A 344 6.64 -3.87 20.44
N THR A 345 7.16 -4.61 19.46
CA THR A 345 7.41 -6.05 19.54
C THR A 345 8.89 -6.32 19.33
N PHE A 346 9.37 -7.43 19.87
CA PHE A 346 10.78 -7.81 19.86
C PHE A 346 10.86 -9.30 19.58
N GLU A 347 11.38 -9.66 18.42
CA GLU A 347 11.56 -11.05 18.05
C GLU A 347 13.03 -11.46 18.21
N GLY A 348 13.26 -12.70 18.63
CA GLY A 348 14.59 -13.25 18.84
C GLY A 348 14.63 -14.76 18.64
N ALA A 349 15.85 -15.30 18.50
CA ALA A 349 16.06 -16.75 18.48
C ALA A 349 15.90 -17.35 19.89
N THR A 350 15.94 -16.51 20.93
CA THR A 350 15.61 -16.89 22.31
C THR A 350 14.81 -15.80 23.00
N SER A 351 14.09 -16.16 24.07
CA SER A 351 13.41 -15.17 24.92
C SER A 351 14.39 -14.14 25.49
N ALA A 352 15.61 -14.55 25.84
CA ALA A 352 16.62 -13.66 26.38
C ALA A 352 17.03 -12.55 25.38
N GLU A 353 17.16 -12.86 24.10
CA GLU A 353 17.48 -11.87 23.06
C GLU A 353 16.34 -10.87 22.83
N ALA A 354 15.10 -11.38 22.74
CA ALA A 354 13.91 -10.55 22.61
C ALA A 354 13.76 -9.60 23.80
N GLU A 355 13.98 -10.11 25.01
CA GLU A 355 13.91 -9.34 26.26
C GLU A 355 15.07 -8.35 26.43
N ALA A 356 16.29 -8.70 26.02
CA ALA A 356 17.41 -7.78 26.07
C ALA A 356 17.19 -6.55 25.17
N THR A 357 16.64 -6.76 23.97
CA THR A 357 16.30 -5.65 23.06
C THR A 357 15.18 -4.78 23.64
N ARG A 358 14.17 -5.40 24.24
CA ARG A 358 13.10 -4.72 24.97
C ARG A 358 13.66 -3.84 26.10
N ASP A 359 14.57 -4.38 26.91
CA ASP A 359 15.12 -3.68 28.07
C ASP A 359 16.05 -2.53 27.68
N ALA A 360 16.82 -2.70 26.59
CA ALA A 360 17.59 -1.62 26.01
C ALA A 360 16.71 -0.45 25.54
N LEU A 361 15.57 -0.76 24.90
CA LEU A 361 14.60 0.26 24.48
C LEU A 361 13.93 0.93 25.68
N ASP A 362 13.54 0.15 26.70
CA ASP A 362 12.93 0.65 27.92
C ASP A 362 13.84 1.64 28.66
N ALA A 363 15.14 1.37 28.71
CA ALA A 363 16.12 2.27 29.31
C ALA A 363 16.17 3.64 28.61
N VAL A 364 16.18 3.66 27.27
CA VAL A 364 16.11 4.91 26.48
C VAL A 364 14.80 5.62 26.76
N PHE A 365 13.68 4.91 26.69
CA PHE A 365 12.36 5.52 26.79
C PHE A 365 12.12 6.14 28.16
N ARG A 366 12.58 5.50 29.25
CA ARG A 366 12.52 6.08 30.61
C ARG A 366 13.31 7.39 30.72
N ALA A 367 14.46 7.51 30.06
CA ALA A 367 15.26 8.75 30.04
C ALA A 367 14.52 9.92 29.37
N HIS A 368 13.55 9.62 28.49
CA HIS A 368 12.66 10.60 27.85
C HIS A 368 11.28 10.72 28.53
N GLY A 369 11.16 10.26 29.78
CA GLY A 369 9.95 10.41 30.59
C GLY A 369 8.84 9.39 30.29
N ALA A 370 9.16 8.29 29.59
CA ALA A 370 8.18 7.25 29.34
C ALA A 370 7.86 6.43 30.59
N THR A 371 6.60 6.01 30.71
CA THR A 371 6.13 5.07 31.74
C THR A 371 5.65 3.78 31.10
N SER A 372 6.06 2.63 31.64
CA SER A 372 5.64 1.32 31.13
C SER A 372 4.12 1.12 31.29
N ARG A 373 3.51 0.51 30.27
CA ARG A 373 2.08 0.14 30.22
C ARG A 373 1.89 -1.37 30.09
N GLY A 374 2.94 -2.16 30.36
CA GLY A 374 2.90 -3.62 30.20
C GLY A 374 2.90 -4.05 28.73
N GLU A 375 2.44 -5.28 28.48
CA GLU A 375 2.39 -5.87 27.13
C GLU A 375 1.02 -5.77 26.45
N ASP A 376 -0.07 -5.66 27.23
CA ASP A 376 -1.44 -5.74 26.73
C ASP A 376 -1.75 -4.74 25.59
N PRO A 377 -1.32 -3.47 25.63
CA PRO A 377 -1.60 -2.55 24.52
C PRO A 377 -0.90 -2.97 23.22
N ALA A 378 0.32 -3.50 23.29
CA ALA A 378 1.05 -3.98 22.12
C ALA A 378 0.41 -5.26 21.54
N ARG A 379 0.01 -6.21 22.40
CA ARG A 379 -0.74 -7.41 21.97
C ARG A 379 -2.10 -7.07 21.37
N SER A 380 -2.81 -6.11 21.98
CA SER A 380 -4.10 -5.63 21.48
C SER A 380 -3.96 -4.98 20.11
N TRP A 381 -2.97 -4.11 19.95
CA TRP A 381 -2.63 -3.50 18.66
C TRP A 381 -2.32 -4.58 17.60
N GLU A 382 -1.51 -5.59 17.94
CA GLU A 382 -1.13 -6.64 17.01
C GLU A 382 -2.34 -7.46 16.52
N ARG A 383 -3.28 -7.80 17.40
CA ARG A 383 -4.52 -8.51 17.02
C ARG A 383 -5.41 -7.67 16.08
N GLY A 384 -5.45 -6.35 16.26
CA GLY A 384 -6.32 -5.45 15.51
C GLY A 384 -5.71 -4.85 14.23
N ARG A 385 -4.42 -5.11 13.95
CA ARG A 385 -3.61 -4.34 12.99
C ARG A 385 -4.07 -4.37 11.52
N PHE A 386 -4.98 -5.28 11.16
CA PHE A 386 -5.57 -5.40 9.83
C PHE A 386 -7.05 -4.99 9.74
N ALA A 387 -7.67 -4.58 10.85
CA ALA A 387 -9.12 -4.34 10.90
C ALA A 387 -9.53 -2.95 10.39
N SER A 388 -8.61 -1.98 10.37
CA SER A 388 -8.93 -0.57 10.08
C SER A 388 -9.57 -0.33 8.69
N PRO A 389 -9.13 -0.97 7.60
CA PRO A 389 -9.75 -0.75 6.29
C PRO A 389 -11.23 -1.17 6.24
N ALA A 390 -11.59 -2.29 6.87
CA ALA A 390 -12.99 -2.73 6.92
C ALA A 390 -13.85 -1.78 7.79
N LEU A 391 -13.28 -1.22 8.87
CA LEU A 391 -13.97 -0.24 9.71
C LEU A 391 -14.31 1.04 8.95
N ARG A 392 -13.39 1.52 8.10
CA ARG A 392 -13.64 2.66 7.21
C ARG A 392 -14.86 2.42 6.32
N ASP A 393 -15.00 1.23 5.76
CA ASP A 393 -16.11 0.91 4.86
C ASP A 393 -17.47 1.02 5.55
N THR A 394 -17.54 0.67 6.84
CA THR A 394 -18.75 0.80 7.67
C THR A 394 -18.97 2.23 8.19
N LEU A 395 -17.91 3.03 8.33
CA LEU A 395 -18.01 4.45 8.70
C LEU A 395 -18.73 5.27 7.62
N MET A 396 -18.52 4.94 6.34
CA MET A 396 -19.25 5.59 5.24
C MET A 396 -20.76 5.37 5.30
N ASP A 397 -21.22 4.19 5.75
CA ASP A 397 -22.64 3.85 5.87
C ASP A 397 -23.39 4.76 6.86
N ILE A 398 -22.67 5.41 7.77
CA ILE A 398 -23.23 6.30 8.79
C ILE A 398 -22.81 7.78 8.59
N GLY A 399 -22.28 8.12 7.42
CA GLY A 399 -21.98 9.51 7.08
C GLY A 399 -20.61 10.01 7.57
N VAL A 400 -19.65 9.10 7.80
CA VAL A 400 -18.31 9.44 8.28
C VAL A 400 -17.26 9.18 7.20
N LEU A 401 -16.51 10.22 6.86
CA LEU A 401 -15.31 10.13 6.06
C LEU A 401 -14.19 9.60 6.95
N ALA A 402 -13.53 8.53 6.52
CA ALA A 402 -12.28 8.08 7.09
C ALA A 402 -11.28 7.81 5.96
N GLU A 403 -10.09 8.40 6.05
CA GLU A 403 -9.03 8.15 5.08
C GLU A 403 -7.66 8.40 5.72
N THR A 404 -6.63 7.92 5.05
CA THR A 404 -5.26 7.94 5.49
C THR A 404 -4.33 8.52 4.44
N LEU A 405 -3.27 9.16 4.89
CA LEU A 405 -2.15 9.57 4.05
C LEU A 405 -0.87 9.49 4.86
N GLU A 406 0.26 9.50 4.17
CA GLU A 406 1.54 9.26 4.79
C GLU A 406 2.66 9.96 4.04
N THR A 407 3.72 10.29 4.76
CA THR A 407 4.89 11.02 4.28
C THR A 407 6.08 10.66 5.16
N ALA A 408 7.29 11.04 4.76
CA ALA A 408 8.48 10.94 5.62
C ALA A 408 9.32 12.21 5.52
N THR A 409 10.11 12.48 6.57
CA THR A 409 11.10 13.55 6.58
C THR A 409 12.19 13.29 7.62
N THR A 410 13.16 14.19 7.70
CA THR A 410 14.26 14.11 8.66
C THR A 410 13.79 14.38 10.10
N TRP A 411 14.53 13.89 11.09
CA TRP A 411 14.20 14.09 12.51
C TRP A 411 14.08 15.57 12.90
N ALA A 412 14.92 16.44 12.31
CA ALA A 412 14.91 17.87 12.58
C ALA A 412 13.63 18.55 12.05
N ASN A 413 13.11 18.09 10.92
CA ASN A 413 11.94 18.67 10.27
C ASN A 413 10.61 18.02 10.69
N LEU A 414 10.66 16.86 11.34
CA LEU A 414 9.48 16.07 11.73
C LEU A 414 8.38 16.89 12.44
N PRO A 415 8.68 17.79 13.41
CA PRO A 415 7.65 18.60 14.06
C PRO A 415 6.98 19.61 13.11
N ALA A 416 7.76 20.24 12.23
CA ALA A 416 7.27 21.23 11.28
C ALA A 416 6.35 20.57 10.23
N LEU A 417 6.79 19.43 9.67
CA LEU A 417 5.97 18.66 8.73
C LEU A 417 4.65 18.19 9.37
N LYS A 418 4.70 17.64 10.59
CA LYS A 418 3.48 17.23 11.32
C LYS A 418 2.51 18.40 11.45
N ALA A 419 3.00 19.55 11.90
CA ALA A 419 2.18 20.74 12.10
C ALA A 419 1.56 21.24 10.78
N ALA A 420 2.34 21.33 9.71
CA ALA A 420 1.88 21.80 8.40
C ALA A 420 0.76 20.92 7.84
N VAL A 421 0.96 19.59 7.84
CA VAL A 421 -0.04 18.65 7.32
C VAL A 421 -1.30 18.62 8.19
N THR A 422 -1.15 18.63 9.52
CA THR A 422 -2.31 18.70 10.43
C THR A 422 -3.10 19.99 10.22
N ALA A 423 -2.44 21.13 10.06
CA ALA A 423 -3.10 22.41 9.80
C ALA A 423 -3.85 22.41 8.46
N ALA A 424 -3.22 21.94 7.39
CA ALA A 424 -3.82 21.88 6.06
C ALA A 424 -5.08 20.99 6.03
N LEU A 425 -4.99 19.78 6.60
CA LEU A 425 -6.13 18.87 6.70
C LEU A 425 -7.25 19.45 7.56
N THR A 426 -6.90 20.04 8.72
CA THR A 426 -7.89 20.63 9.63
C THR A 426 -8.61 21.79 8.97
N ALA A 427 -7.88 22.71 8.34
CA ALA A 427 -8.45 23.89 7.69
C ALA A 427 -9.35 23.51 6.50
N SER A 428 -8.90 22.58 5.65
CA SER A 428 -9.64 22.16 4.47
C SER A 428 -10.97 21.47 4.83
N LEU A 429 -10.95 20.56 5.81
CA LEU A 429 -12.14 19.80 6.19
C LEU A 429 -13.09 20.58 7.11
N ALA A 430 -12.57 21.53 7.91
CA ALA A 430 -13.40 22.40 8.74
C ALA A 430 -14.30 23.34 7.92
N ALA A 431 -13.95 23.61 6.66
CA ALA A 431 -14.78 24.40 5.75
C ALA A 431 -16.18 23.79 5.53
N ALA A 432 -16.36 22.50 5.78
CA ALA A 432 -17.66 21.81 5.74
C ALA A 432 -18.53 22.02 6.99
N GLY A 433 -18.11 22.86 7.95
CA GLY A 433 -18.91 23.21 9.14
C GLY A 433 -18.85 22.20 10.28
N THR A 434 -17.99 21.18 10.19
CA THR A 434 -17.71 20.22 11.28
C THR A 434 -16.23 20.19 11.60
N LYS A 435 -15.87 19.88 12.85
CA LYS A 435 -14.46 19.81 13.26
C LYS A 435 -13.91 18.41 12.94
N PRO A 436 -12.96 18.27 12.00
CA PRO A 436 -12.35 16.97 11.71
C PRO A 436 -11.48 16.51 12.88
N LEU A 437 -11.27 15.19 12.99
CA LEU A 437 -10.15 14.63 13.74
C LEU A 437 -9.01 14.34 12.79
N VAL A 438 -7.83 14.85 13.11
CA VAL A 438 -6.58 14.51 12.44
C VAL A 438 -5.69 13.81 13.46
N LEU A 439 -5.54 12.51 13.28
CA LEU A 439 -4.70 11.63 14.08
C LEU A 439 -3.37 11.48 13.36
N CYS A 440 -2.28 11.30 14.10
CA CYS A 440 -0.98 11.05 13.52
C CYS A 440 -0.18 10.04 14.34
N HIS A 441 0.66 9.26 13.68
CA HIS A 441 1.64 8.43 14.35
C HIS A 441 2.94 8.33 13.57
N ILE A 442 4.03 8.07 14.29
CA ILE A 442 5.26 7.56 13.68
C ILE A 442 5.01 6.09 13.36
N SER A 443 5.00 5.75 12.08
CA SER A 443 4.79 4.39 11.61
C SER A 443 6.10 3.64 11.37
N HIS A 444 7.15 4.37 10.98
CA HIS A 444 8.45 3.83 10.60
C HIS A 444 9.58 4.79 11.03
N VAL A 445 10.75 4.24 11.35
CA VAL A 445 11.91 5.00 11.81
C VAL A 445 13.16 4.66 11.01
N TYR A 446 13.96 5.68 10.76
CA TYR A 446 15.23 5.64 10.03
C TYR A 446 16.30 6.37 10.82
N PRO A 447 17.60 6.07 10.60
CA PRO A 447 18.68 6.81 11.26
C PRO A 447 18.56 8.34 11.07
N ALA A 448 18.13 8.78 9.89
CA ALA A 448 18.01 10.19 9.53
C ALA A 448 16.61 10.80 9.76
N GLY A 449 15.56 9.99 9.90
CA GLY A 449 14.19 10.50 9.92
C GLY A 449 13.12 9.47 10.28
N ALA A 450 11.87 9.81 10.01
CA ALA A 450 10.73 8.95 10.30
C ALA A 450 9.59 9.18 9.31
N SER A 451 8.74 8.17 9.16
CA SER A 451 7.46 8.30 8.46
C SER A 451 6.37 8.75 9.43
N LEU A 452 5.60 9.75 9.02
CA LEU A 452 4.36 10.16 9.65
C LEU A 452 3.19 9.58 8.86
N TYR A 453 2.26 8.98 9.57
CA TYR A 453 1.04 8.43 9.02
C TYR A 453 -0.15 9.14 9.67
N PHE A 454 -1.02 9.71 8.85
CA PHE A 454 -2.18 10.46 9.27
C PHE A 454 -3.44 9.65 9.02
N THR A 455 -4.33 9.66 10.01
CA THR A 455 -5.71 9.18 9.85
C THR A 455 -6.64 10.35 10.06
N VAL A 456 -7.51 10.58 9.09
CA VAL A 456 -8.48 11.67 9.08
C VAL A 456 -9.86 11.10 9.30
N VAL A 457 -10.63 11.73 10.18
CA VAL A 457 -12.05 11.42 10.39
C VAL A 457 -12.86 12.71 10.32
N ALA A 458 -13.88 12.77 9.47
CA ALA A 458 -14.74 13.93 9.29
C ALA A 458 -16.19 13.54 8.95
N ALA A 459 -17.11 14.49 9.00
CA ALA A 459 -18.45 14.30 8.43
C ALA A 459 -18.36 14.21 6.90
N LEU A 460 -19.08 13.28 6.29
CA LEU A 460 -19.32 13.33 4.84
C LEU A 460 -20.25 14.51 4.52
N THR A 461 -19.93 15.21 3.43
CA THR A 461 -20.82 16.21 2.81
C THR A 461 -21.72 15.55 1.75
N ASP A 462 -22.57 16.35 1.10
CA ASP A 462 -23.33 15.94 -0.08
C ASP A 462 -22.43 15.67 -1.31
N ASP A 463 -21.25 16.27 -1.36
CA ASP A 463 -20.20 15.98 -2.35
C ASP A 463 -18.90 15.46 -1.67
N PRO A 464 -18.89 14.19 -1.20
CA PRO A 464 -17.80 13.67 -0.37
C PRO A 464 -16.50 13.41 -1.16
N GLU A 465 -16.58 13.17 -2.46
CA GLU A 465 -15.39 12.96 -3.30
C GLU A 465 -14.60 14.27 -3.42
N THR A 466 -15.27 15.36 -3.81
CA THR A 466 -14.64 16.68 -3.88
C THR A 466 -14.16 17.15 -2.51
N GLN A 467 -14.89 16.85 -1.44
CA GLN A 467 -14.47 17.13 -0.06
C GLN A 467 -13.09 16.52 0.22
N TRP A 468 -12.90 15.23 -0.05
CA TRP A 468 -11.62 14.58 0.19
C TRP A 468 -10.54 15.04 -0.80
N MET A 469 -10.85 15.19 -2.09
CA MET A 469 -9.86 15.64 -3.08
C MET A 469 -9.26 17.00 -2.74
N ARG A 470 -10.07 17.95 -2.25
CA ARG A 470 -9.57 19.26 -1.77
C ARG A 470 -8.66 19.13 -0.55
N ALA A 471 -9.03 18.28 0.42
CA ALA A 471 -8.23 18.04 1.61
C ALA A 471 -6.89 17.34 1.26
N LYS A 472 -6.93 16.38 0.33
CA LYS A 472 -5.77 15.68 -0.17
C LYS A 472 -4.82 16.60 -0.94
N ASP A 473 -5.32 17.49 -1.79
CA ASP A 473 -4.50 18.49 -2.48
C ASP A 473 -3.83 19.44 -1.49
N ALA A 474 -4.59 19.99 -0.54
CA ALA A 474 -4.04 20.86 0.49
C ALA A 474 -2.95 20.18 1.33
N ALA A 475 -3.17 18.93 1.73
CA ALA A 475 -2.18 18.14 2.47
C ALA A 475 -0.94 17.83 1.62
N SER A 476 -1.11 17.48 0.33
CA SER A 476 0.00 17.15 -0.58
C SER A 476 0.90 18.36 -0.85
N ARG A 477 0.30 19.56 -1.02
CA ARG A 477 1.05 20.81 -1.11
C ARG A 477 1.79 21.12 0.17
N ALA A 478 1.13 21.00 1.32
CA ALA A 478 1.77 21.21 2.62
C ALA A 478 2.94 20.25 2.87
N ILE A 479 2.86 19.00 2.38
CA ILE A 479 3.97 18.05 2.42
C ILE A 479 5.17 18.58 1.61
N GLY A 480 4.94 18.97 0.36
CA GLY A 480 5.99 19.50 -0.51
C GLY A 480 6.63 20.78 0.03
N ASP A 481 5.81 21.75 0.44
CA ASP A 481 6.25 23.03 0.99
C ASP A 481 7.05 22.87 2.29
N ALA A 482 6.73 21.84 3.08
CA ALA A 482 7.45 21.50 4.30
C ALA A 482 8.56 20.46 4.09
N HIS A 483 8.99 20.21 2.84
CA HIS A 483 10.09 19.28 2.52
C HIS A 483 9.90 17.85 3.08
N GLY A 484 8.68 17.34 3.02
CA GLY A 484 8.39 15.92 3.18
C GLY A 484 8.40 15.17 1.84
N THR A 485 8.53 13.85 1.89
CA THR A 485 8.33 13.00 0.70
C THR A 485 6.83 12.89 0.41
N ILE A 486 6.40 12.99 -0.85
CA ILE A 486 4.98 12.96 -1.23
C ILE A 486 4.27 11.67 -0.80
N THR A 487 5.03 10.58 -0.77
CA THR A 487 4.64 9.28 -0.26
C THR A 487 5.87 8.65 0.40
N HIS A 488 5.65 7.71 1.30
CA HIS A 488 6.69 6.84 1.84
C HIS A 488 6.42 5.35 1.54
N HIS A 489 5.17 4.90 1.42
CA HIS A 489 4.83 3.51 1.07
C HIS A 489 3.47 3.26 0.39
N HIS A 490 2.66 4.30 0.16
CA HIS A 490 1.44 4.17 -0.65
C HIS A 490 1.72 4.14 -2.16
N ALA A 491 2.91 4.57 -2.57
CA ALA A 491 3.35 4.82 -3.94
C ALA A 491 2.79 6.12 -4.55
N VAL A 492 3.19 6.43 -5.78
CA VAL A 492 2.82 7.69 -6.43
C VAL A 492 1.42 7.55 -7.02
N GLY A 493 1.25 6.58 -7.91
CA GLY A 493 0.02 6.35 -8.65
C GLY A 493 -0.48 7.62 -9.34
N ARG A 494 -1.76 7.61 -9.70
CA ARG A 494 -2.41 8.76 -10.34
C ARG A 494 -2.61 9.90 -9.35
N ASP A 495 -2.83 9.56 -8.08
CA ASP A 495 -3.17 10.51 -7.02
C ASP A 495 -2.00 11.44 -6.65
N HIS A 496 -0.76 10.92 -6.58
CA HIS A 496 0.40 11.73 -6.20
C HIS A 496 1.24 12.20 -7.40
N ARG A 497 0.99 11.69 -8.61
CA ARG A 497 1.73 12.09 -9.82
C ARG A 497 1.80 13.62 -10.02
N PRO A 498 0.74 14.41 -9.77
CA PRO A 498 0.81 15.88 -9.90
C PRO A 498 1.86 16.55 -9.00
N TYR A 499 2.29 15.90 -7.92
CA TYR A 499 3.24 16.43 -6.95
C TYR A 499 4.64 15.80 -7.06
N LEU A 500 4.79 14.71 -7.82
CA LEU A 500 6.06 13.99 -7.97
C LEU A 500 7.19 14.88 -8.50
N GLU A 501 6.89 15.78 -9.44
CA GLU A 501 7.91 16.67 -10.03
C GLU A 501 8.56 17.59 -8.99
N ALA A 502 7.81 18.01 -7.96
CA ALA A 502 8.36 18.83 -6.88
C ALA A 502 9.42 18.09 -6.06
N GLU A 503 9.34 16.76 -5.98
CA GLU A 503 10.27 15.93 -5.22
C GLU A 503 11.51 15.55 -6.02
N ILE A 504 11.35 15.10 -7.27
CA ILE A 504 12.46 14.57 -8.08
C ILE A 504 12.99 15.55 -9.14
N GLY A 505 12.35 16.71 -9.26
CA GLY A 505 12.66 17.75 -10.23
C GLY A 505 12.26 17.41 -11.67
N PRO A 506 12.21 18.41 -12.57
CA PRO A 506 11.82 18.20 -13.97
C PRO A 506 12.72 17.21 -14.72
N LEU A 507 14.03 17.21 -14.43
CA LEU A 507 14.97 16.27 -15.03
C LEU A 507 14.72 14.83 -14.56
N GLY A 508 14.35 14.63 -13.29
CA GLY A 508 13.96 13.31 -12.79
C GLY A 508 12.75 12.74 -13.53
N VAL A 509 11.74 13.58 -13.76
CA VAL A 509 10.57 13.19 -14.57
C VAL A 509 10.98 12.84 -16.01
N GLN A 510 11.90 13.58 -16.62
CA GLN A 510 12.42 13.26 -17.96
C GLN A 510 13.15 11.91 -18.00
N VAL A 511 13.93 11.58 -16.97
CA VAL A 511 14.59 10.27 -16.85
C VAL A 511 13.54 9.15 -16.79
N LEU A 512 12.50 9.27 -15.97
CA LEU A 512 11.42 8.28 -15.90
C LEU A 512 10.68 8.13 -17.23
N ARG A 513 10.44 9.23 -17.95
CA ARG A 513 9.84 9.18 -19.30
C ARG A 513 10.76 8.48 -20.31
N ALA A 514 12.07 8.76 -20.28
CA ALA A 514 13.03 8.09 -21.17
C ALA A 514 13.03 6.58 -20.95
N VAL A 515 13.03 6.14 -19.69
CA VAL A 515 12.89 4.72 -19.32
C VAL A 515 11.58 4.15 -19.86
N LYS A 516 10.44 4.80 -19.60
CA LYS A 516 9.14 4.33 -20.09
C LYS A 516 9.13 4.17 -21.61
N ASN A 517 9.66 5.14 -22.35
CA ASN A 517 9.68 5.09 -23.81
C ASN A 517 10.55 3.96 -24.36
N VAL A 518 11.62 3.57 -23.65
CA VAL A 518 12.48 2.45 -24.03
C VAL A 518 11.79 1.11 -23.74
N LEU A 519 11.22 0.94 -22.56
CA LEU A 519 10.63 -0.33 -22.13
C LEU A 519 9.22 -0.57 -22.69
N ASP A 520 8.48 0.50 -22.96
CA ASP A 520 7.11 0.51 -23.45
C ASP A 520 6.95 1.48 -24.64
N PRO A 521 7.58 1.19 -25.81
CA PRO A 521 7.62 2.09 -26.95
C PRO A 521 6.25 2.36 -27.58
N ARG A 522 5.23 1.53 -27.26
CA ARG A 522 3.85 1.70 -27.74
C ARG A 522 2.93 2.35 -26.69
N GLY A 523 3.44 2.64 -25.51
CA GLY A 523 2.68 3.31 -24.44
C GLY A 523 1.48 2.48 -23.95
N ILE A 524 1.59 1.15 -23.90
CA ILE A 524 0.51 0.26 -23.46
C ILE A 524 0.53 -0.01 -21.95
N MET A 525 1.69 0.13 -21.29
CA MET A 525 1.85 -0.27 -19.88
C MET A 525 1.32 0.80 -18.93
N ASN A 526 0.28 0.45 -18.16
CA ASN A 526 -0.42 1.26 -17.17
C ASN A 526 -0.42 2.79 -17.48
N PRO A 527 -1.08 3.21 -18.58
CA PRO A 527 -0.98 4.58 -19.08
C PRO A 527 -1.34 5.64 -18.03
N GLY A 528 -0.43 6.60 -17.80
CA GLY A 528 -0.67 7.76 -16.94
C GLY A 528 -0.57 7.52 -15.42
N ALA A 529 -0.17 6.33 -14.96
CA ALA A 529 -0.01 6.05 -13.53
C ALA A 529 1.17 6.82 -12.90
N LEU A 530 2.42 6.55 -13.30
CA LEU A 530 3.62 7.18 -12.72
C LEU A 530 4.06 8.43 -13.49
N VAL A 531 4.15 8.30 -14.81
CA VAL A 531 4.49 9.37 -15.74
C VAL A 531 3.58 9.29 -16.95
N GLU A 532 3.23 10.45 -17.50
CA GLU A 532 2.53 10.50 -18.79
C GLU A 532 3.44 9.94 -19.89
N PRO A 533 2.88 9.19 -20.87
CA PRO A 533 3.59 8.88 -22.10
C PRO A 533 4.08 10.17 -22.77
N ALA A 534 5.21 10.11 -23.48
CA ALA A 534 5.60 11.25 -24.31
C ALA A 534 4.50 11.52 -25.35
N ALA A 535 4.10 12.78 -25.52
CA ALA A 535 3.28 13.17 -26.67
C ALA A 535 3.98 12.68 -27.95
N SER A 536 3.23 12.01 -28.83
CA SER A 536 3.80 11.45 -30.05
C SER A 536 4.60 12.53 -30.79
N ALA A 537 5.80 12.20 -31.27
CA ALA A 537 6.68 13.15 -31.95
C ALA A 537 6.10 13.71 -33.25
N THR A 538 4.90 13.30 -33.65
CA THR A 538 4.09 13.83 -34.75
C THR A 538 3.36 15.15 -34.43
N GLU A 539 3.43 15.64 -33.19
CA GLU A 539 2.88 16.95 -32.79
C GLU A 539 3.95 17.86 -32.14
N ARG A 540 5.04 18.12 -32.86
CA ARG A 540 5.78 19.38 -32.65
C ARG A 540 5.56 20.25 -33.88
N PRO A 541 5.09 21.50 -33.72
CA PRO A 541 4.87 22.42 -34.83
C PRO A 541 6.15 22.72 -35.60
#